data_AF-A0A6A5UAL9-F1
#
_entry.id   AF-A0A6A5UAL9-F1
#
_cell.length_a   1.000
_cell.length_b   1.000
_cell.length_c   1.000
_cell.angle_alpha   90.00
_cell.angle_beta   90.00
_cell.angle_gamma   90.00
#
_symmetry.space_group_name_H-M   'P 1'
#
loop_
_entity.id
_entity.type
_entity.pdbx_description
1 polymer ?
#
loop_
_entity_poly.entity_id
_entity_poly.type
_entity_poly.pdbx_seq_one_letter_code
_entity_poly.pdbx_strand_id
1 'polypeptide(L)'
;MRSFTSFALMGTLGSAMAQNMSVCDKYTTALLKDNNSTNQYTLLTLLVNTVVIGNYTTNPAPKNAVAGILAEGTYEGEEVNLLPYFDGTLLSSNRGGSSGVSVNFLDDGGAEPLKKNMPSNGKSSAQYKLLTHLYQFFGKLLGCSTYGTGDFPRYSGHDMASAHMFMDLDPSELGYFIQQVGLAATSFGVSTEDVTAVAGALNKLFGHKCSPATQVIPEQGKTLNSICQNAKCPLDPMPTCAAYPSNGTVKEPMTMSKNGTATMPATGMPSPTTSAGPQFSGGVDRVGAGLGAAVGALAFAIAL
;
A
#
# COMPACT_ATOMS: atom_id res chain seq x y z
N MET A 1 -19.72 -63.56 13.73
CA MET A 1 -18.57 -62.85 13.14
C MET A 1 -19.10 -61.69 12.31
N ARG A 2 -18.72 -60.46 12.71
CA ARG A 2 -18.61 -59.20 11.94
C ARG A 2 -19.78 -58.77 11.06
N SER A 3 -20.68 -57.97 11.66
CA SER A 3 -21.51 -56.99 10.95
C SER A 3 -20.65 -55.76 10.65
N PHE A 4 -20.57 -55.34 9.39
CA PHE A 4 -19.86 -54.12 8.98
C PHE A 4 -20.86 -52.96 8.93
N THR A 5 -20.73 -52.03 9.87
CA THR A 5 -21.41 -50.74 9.86
C THR A 5 -20.68 -49.81 8.90
N SER A 6 -21.30 -49.44 7.78
CA SER A 6 -20.81 -48.38 6.91
C SER A 6 -21.05 -47.02 7.57
N PHE A 7 -19.99 -46.40 8.08
CA PHE A 7 -19.96 -44.95 8.34
C PHE A 7 -19.66 -44.25 7.01
N ALA A 8 -20.64 -43.54 6.45
CA ALA A 8 -20.38 -42.59 5.39
C ALA A 8 -19.70 -41.34 6.00
N LEU A 9 -18.41 -41.16 5.71
CA LEU A 9 -17.71 -39.90 5.95
C LEU A 9 -18.30 -38.84 5.01
N MET A 10 -19.16 -37.98 5.55
CA MET A 10 -19.44 -36.68 4.96
C MET A 10 -18.40 -35.71 5.54
N GLY A 11 -17.37 -35.35 4.76
CA GLY A 11 -16.34 -34.43 5.25
C GLY A 11 -15.22 -34.18 4.27
N THR A 12 -14.98 -32.89 4.02
CA THR A 12 -13.80 -32.25 3.41
C THR A 12 -13.64 -32.33 1.88
N LEU A 13 -14.45 -31.54 1.16
CA LEU A 13 -14.08 -30.98 -0.15
C LEU A 13 -13.71 -29.47 -0.08
N GLY A 14 -13.49 -28.94 1.12
CA GLY A 14 -13.26 -27.50 1.33
C GLY A 14 -11.81 -27.01 1.20
N SER A 15 -10.80 -27.89 1.05
CA SER A 15 -9.40 -27.51 1.27
C SER A 15 -8.54 -27.41 0.01
N ALA A 16 -9.04 -27.81 -1.16
CA ALA A 16 -8.28 -27.75 -2.42
C ALA A 16 -8.55 -26.48 -3.25
N MET A 17 -9.68 -25.80 -3.04
CA MET A 17 -10.05 -24.60 -3.81
C MET A 17 -9.45 -23.30 -3.22
N ALA A 18 -9.08 -23.31 -1.95
CA ALA A 18 -8.53 -22.13 -1.25
C ALA A 18 -7.06 -21.84 -1.56
N GLN A 19 -6.33 -22.78 -2.16
CA GLN A 19 -4.89 -22.67 -2.43
C GLN A 19 -4.57 -21.97 -3.76
N ASN A 20 -5.57 -21.58 -4.56
CA ASN A 20 -5.36 -21.01 -5.90
C ASN A 20 -6.03 -19.64 -6.12
N MET A 21 -6.47 -18.99 -5.04
CA MET A 21 -7.05 -17.64 -5.09
C MET A 21 -5.99 -16.61 -4.73
N SER A 22 -6.01 -15.46 -5.40
CA SER A 22 -5.21 -14.30 -5.00
C SER A 22 -5.68 -13.76 -3.64
N VAL A 23 -4.84 -12.97 -2.98
CA VAL A 23 -5.19 -12.29 -1.72
C VAL A 23 -6.44 -11.43 -1.91
N CYS A 24 -6.51 -10.66 -2.99
CA CYS A 24 -7.68 -9.83 -3.28
C CYS A 24 -8.96 -10.67 -3.45
N ASP A 25 -8.92 -11.72 -4.25
CA ASP A 25 -10.09 -12.55 -4.52
C ASP A 25 -10.56 -13.26 -3.26
N LYS A 26 -9.62 -13.83 -2.49
CA LYS A 26 -9.88 -14.50 -1.21
C LYS A 26 -10.63 -13.60 -0.24
N TYR A 27 -10.13 -12.38 -0.03
CA TYR A 27 -10.75 -11.46 0.93
C TYR A 27 -11.97 -10.73 0.39
N THR A 28 -12.10 -10.58 -0.93
CA THR A 28 -13.35 -10.12 -1.55
C THR A 28 -14.46 -11.11 -1.26
N THR A 29 -14.23 -12.41 -1.51
CA THR A 29 -15.23 -13.45 -1.21
C THR A 29 -15.52 -13.54 0.29
N ALA A 30 -14.50 -13.49 1.14
CA ALA A 30 -14.69 -13.63 2.58
C ALA A 30 -15.48 -12.46 3.20
N LEU A 31 -15.24 -11.22 2.75
CA LEU A 31 -15.80 -10.02 3.37
C LEU A 31 -17.05 -9.48 2.65
N LEU A 32 -17.10 -9.61 1.33
CA LEU A 32 -18.14 -9.02 0.47
C LEU A 32 -18.97 -10.06 -0.29
N LYS A 33 -18.74 -11.36 -0.02
CA LYS A 33 -19.43 -12.53 -0.57
C LYS A 33 -19.11 -12.78 -2.04
N ASP A 34 -19.58 -11.91 -2.94
CA ASP A 34 -19.45 -12.13 -4.38
C ASP A 34 -18.13 -11.56 -4.92
N ASN A 35 -17.39 -12.35 -5.68
CA ASN A 35 -16.14 -11.92 -6.29
C ASN A 35 -16.39 -11.29 -7.67
N ASN A 36 -16.61 -9.98 -7.72
CA ASN A 36 -16.86 -9.21 -8.95
C ASN A 36 -16.14 -7.85 -8.92
N SER A 37 -16.17 -7.10 -10.02
CA SER A 37 -15.47 -5.80 -10.15
C SER A 37 -15.87 -4.78 -9.10
N THR A 38 -17.16 -4.68 -8.80
CA THR A 38 -17.68 -3.71 -7.82
C THR A 38 -17.18 -4.06 -6.42
N ASN A 39 -17.21 -5.34 -6.04
CA ASN A 39 -16.78 -5.80 -4.73
C ASN A 39 -15.26 -5.77 -4.56
N GLN A 40 -14.48 -6.15 -5.58
CA GLN A 40 -13.01 -6.01 -5.52
C GLN A 40 -12.63 -4.54 -5.37
N TYR A 41 -13.22 -3.64 -6.16
CA TYR A 41 -12.96 -2.20 -6.03
C TYR A 41 -13.39 -1.65 -4.65
N THR A 42 -14.50 -2.15 -4.11
CA THR A 42 -14.97 -1.81 -2.75
C THR A 42 -13.99 -2.29 -1.68
N LEU A 43 -13.47 -3.52 -1.78
CA LEU A 43 -12.44 -4.03 -0.86
C LEU A 43 -11.22 -3.11 -0.84
N LEU A 44 -10.73 -2.70 -2.02
CA LEU A 44 -9.55 -1.84 -2.13
C LEU A 44 -9.83 -0.43 -1.62
N THR A 45 -11.05 0.08 -1.82
CA THR A 45 -11.49 1.37 -1.27
C THR A 45 -11.45 1.32 0.26
N LEU A 46 -12.03 0.28 0.87
CA LEU A 46 -12.05 0.11 2.33
C LEU A 46 -10.64 -0.02 2.92
N LEU A 47 -9.81 -0.86 2.29
CA LEU A 47 -8.43 -1.07 2.71
C LEU A 47 -7.61 0.22 2.63
N VAL A 48 -7.55 0.83 1.45
CA VAL A 48 -6.71 2.02 1.20
C VAL A 48 -7.20 3.21 2.03
N ASN A 49 -8.50 3.44 2.16
CA ASN A 49 -8.99 4.52 3.03
C ASN A 49 -8.56 4.29 4.48
N THR A 50 -8.61 3.05 4.96
CA THR A 50 -8.16 2.72 6.32
C THR A 50 -6.64 2.91 6.47
N VAL A 51 -5.85 2.59 5.45
CA VAL A 51 -4.40 2.91 5.43
C VAL A 51 -4.18 4.42 5.47
N VAL A 52 -4.98 5.21 4.76
CA VAL A 52 -4.78 6.66 4.67
C VAL A 52 -5.21 7.37 5.95
N ILE A 53 -6.44 7.12 6.43
CA ILE A 53 -7.06 7.90 7.51
C ILE A 53 -7.27 7.13 8.82
N GLY A 54 -6.83 5.88 8.90
CA GLY A 54 -7.07 5.02 10.06
C GLY A 54 -8.48 4.43 10.08
N ASN A 55 -8.86 3.77 11.19
CA ASN A 55 -10.18 3.15 11.28
C ASN A 55 -11.31 4.18 11.21
N TYR A 56 -12.24 3.97 10.28
CA TYR A 56 -13.48 4.76 10.16
C TYR A 56 -14.74 3.90 10.02
N THR A 57 -14.58 2.59 9.82
CA THR A 57 -15.67 1.61 9.78
C THR A 57 -16.04 1.17 11.19
N THR A 58 -17.34 1.15 11.52
CA THR A 58 -17.83 0.74 12.85
C THR A 58 -18.57 -0.59 12.85
N ASN A 59 -18.97 -1.09 11.68
CA ASN A 59 -19.65 -2.38 11.54
C ASN A 59 -19.17 -3.14 10.28
N PRO A 60 -18.54 -4.33 10.43
CA PRO A 60 -18.10 -4.91 11.71
C PRO A 60 -17.08 -4.00 12.41
N ALA A 61 -17.02 -4.08 13.73
CA ALA A 61 -16.01 -3.34 14.50
C ALA A 61 -14.60 -3.80 14.06
N PRO A 62 -13.63 -2.86 13.93
CA PRO A 62 -12.25 -3.20 13.57
C PRO A 62 -11.64 -4.21 14.57
N LYS A 63 -10.82 -5.13 14.07
CA LYS A 63 -10.14 -6.12 14.92
C LYS A 63 -8.95 -5.56 15.70
N ASN A 64 -8.39 -4.44 15.24
CA ASN A 64 -7.32 -3.69 15.89
C ASN A 64 -7.42 -2.22 15.51
N ALA A 65 -6.75 -1.36 16.29
CA ALA A 65 -6.60 0.05 15.99
C ALA A 65 -5.66 0.27 14.79
N VAL A 66 -5.97 1.30 13.99
CA VAL A 66 -5.19 1.76 12.85
C VAL A 66 -5.21 3.28 12.87
N ALA A 67 -4.04 3.91 12.94
CA ALA A 67 -3.92 5.37 12.97
C ALA A 67 -4.03 5.98 11.57
N GLY A 68 -3.49 5.28 10.56
CA GLY A 68 -3.37 5.76 9.20
C GLY A 68 -2.10 6.58 8.96
N ILE A 69 -1.67 6.66 7.71
CA ILE A 69 -0.41 7.32 7.33
C ILE A 69 -0.46 8.85 7.46
N LEU A 70 -1.66 9.44 7.50
CA LEU A 70 -1.81 10.88 7.74
C LEU A 70 -1.66 11.27 9.22
N ALA A 71 -1.61 10.30 10.13
CA ALA A 71 -1.29 10.52 11.53
C ALA A 71 0.23 10.37 11.75
N GLU A 72 0.76 11.19 12.65
CA GLU A 72 2.10 11.00 13.20
C GLU A 72 2.20 9.63 13.90
N GLY A 73 3.37 9.01 13.81
CA GLY A 73 3.60 7.69 14.37
C GLY A 73 5.06 7.43 14.68
N THR A 74 5.38 6.18 14.98
CA THR A 74 6.73 5.72 15.27
C THR A 74 6.97 4.40 14.57
N TYR A 75 8.13 4.25 13.92
CA TYR A 75 8.56 2.99 13.33
C TYR A 75 9.98 2.67 13.81
N GLU A 76 10.17 1.48 14.40
CA GLU A 76 11.44 1.04 14.97
C GLU A 76 12.12 2.05 15.94
N GLY A 77 11.31 2.88 16.61
CA GLY A 77 11.78 3.90 17.54
C GLY A 77 12.07 5.26 16.91
N GLU A 78 11.96 5.42 15.60
CA GLU A 78 12.03 6.70 14.89
C GLU A 78 10.64 7.32 14.73
N GLU A 79 10.51 8.62 15.03
CA GLU A 79 9.27 9.38 14.79
C GLU A 79 9.06 9.59 13.29
N VAL A 80 7.84 9.35 12.82
CA VAL A 80 7.47 9.43 11.40
C VAL A 80 6.26 10.33 11.23
N ASN A 81 6.33 11.25 10.26
CA ASN A 81 5.20 12.08 9.85
C ASN A 81 5.13 12.17 8.32
N LEU A 82 4.19 11.44 7.71
CA LEU A 82 4.02 11.45 6.26
C LEU A 82 3.07 12.54 5.75
N LEU A 83 2.30 13.19 6.61
CA LEU A 83 1.31 14.22 6.23
C LEU A 83 1.89 15.33 5.34
N PRO A 84 3.12 15.85 5.57
CA PRO A 84 3.70 16.92 4.74
C PRO A 84 3.87 16.57 3.25
N TYR A 85 3.92 15.28 2.89
CA TYR A 85 3.94 14.83 1.50
C TYR A 85 2.57 14.90 0.82
N PHE A 86 1.48 14.95 1.60
CA PHE A 86 0.11 14.93 1.11
C PHE A 86 -0.56 16.30 1.16
N ASP A 87 -0.21 17.18 2.10
CA ASP A 87 -0.92 18.45 2.33
C ASP A 87 -0.35 19.65 1.55
N GLY A 88 0.72 19.44 0.79
CA GLY A 88 1.41 20.49 0.02
C GLY A 88 2.46 21.26 0.82
N THR A 89 2.82 20.83 2.02
CA THR A 89 3.89 21.46 2.81
C THR A 89 5.28 21.24 2.19
N LEU A 90 5.49 20.14 1.46
CA LEU A 90 6.77 19.82 0.82
C LEU A 90 6.76 20.04 -0.70
N LEU A 91 7.91 20.43 -1.24
CA LEU A 91 8.20 20.42 -2.68
C LEU A 91 8.56 19.00 -3.15
N SER A 92 7.65 18.05 -2.97
CA SER A 92 7.92 16.60 -3.13
C SER A 92 7.25 15.96 -4.34
N SER A 93 6.41 16.69 -5.09
CA SER A 93 5.71 16.17 -6.26
C SER A 93 6.55 16.25 -7.53
N ASN A 94 6.52 15.20 -8.34
CA ASN A 94 7.20 15.12 -9.63
C ASN A 94 6.55 15.92 -10.77
N ARG A 95 5.51 16.71 -10.49
CA ARG A 95 4.81 17.51 -11.51
C ARG A 95 5.63 18.69 -12.05
N GLY A 96 6.74 19.05 -11.41
CA GLY A 96 7.64 20.12 -11.85
C GLY A 96 8.69 19.69 -12.87
N GLY A 97 8.67 18.45 -13.35
CA GLY A 97 9.66 17.93 -14.29
C GLY A 97 11.00 17.67 -13.60
N SER A 98 11.93 18.63 -13.68
CA SER A 98 13.29 18.48 -13.11
C SER A 98 13.42 18.93 -11.65
N SER A 99 12.37 19.52 -11.08
CA SER A 99 12.31 19.96 -9.69
C SER A 99 11.02 19.49 -9.03
N GLY A 100 11.12 19.16 -7.74
CA GLY A 100 9.95 18.92 -6.91
C GLY A 100 9.09 20.19 -6.78
N VAL A 101 7.78 20.02 -6.82
CA VAL A 101 6.80 21.10 -6.59
C VAL A 101 5.82 20.69 -5.50
N SER A 102 5.20 21.66 -4.87
CA SER A 102 4.15 21.38 -3.89
C SER A 102 2.84 21.11 -4.60
N VAL A 103 2.18 20.04 -4.16
CA VAL A 103 0.83 19.68 -4.56
C VAL A 103 0.11 19.25 -3.29
N ASN A 104 -1.03 19.89 -3.01
CA ASN A 104 -1.94 19.37 -2.00
C ASN A 104 -2.75 18.22 -2.61
N PHE A 105 -2.51 17.00 -2.15
CA PHE A 105 -3.25 15.79 -2.51
C PHE A 105 -4.47 15.53 -1.61
N LEU A 106 -4.77 16.44 -0.68
CA LEU A 106 -5.96 16.46 0.16
C LEU A 106 -6.87 17.65 -0.23
N ASP A 107 -6.81 18.06 -1.49
CA ASP A 107 -7.41 19.28 -2.05
C ASP A 107 -8.94 19.22 -2.26
N ASP A 108 -9.60 18.11 -1.90
CA ASP A 108 -11.01 17.89 -2.25
C ASP A 108 -11.77 17.12 -1.17
N GLY A 109 -11.67 17.64 0.05
CA GLY A 109 -12.37 17.17 1.25
C GLY A 109 -11.49 16.39 2.24
N GLY A 110 -10.25 16.07 1.88
CA GLY A 110 -9.32 15.34 2.74
C GLY A 110 -9.93 14.04 3.25
N ALA A 111 -9.94 13.86 4.57
CA ALA A 111 -10.46 12.65 5.21
C ALA A 111 -11.99 12.50 5.15
N GLU A 112 -12.76 13.58 4.97
CA GLU A 112 -14.23 13.51 5.01
C GLU A 112 -14.86 12.61 3.93
N PRO A 113 -14.50 12.70 2.64
CA PRO A 113 -15.01 11.78 1.63
C PRO A 113 -14.52 10.35 1.85
N LEU A 114 -13.31 10.15 2.38
CA LEU A 114 -12.76 8.81 2.65
C LEU A 114 -13.58 8.06 3.71
N LYS A 115 -14.07 8.77 4.73
CA LYS A 115 -15.02 8.22 5.73
C LYS A 115 -16.34 7.75 5.12
N LYS A 116 -16.67 8.20 3.91
CA LYS A 116 -17.87 7.83 3.15
C LYS A 116 -17.56 6.85 2.00
N ASN A 117 -16.39 6.21 2.02
CA ASN A 117 -15.90 5.32 0.94
C ASN A 117 -15.79 6.02 -0.42
N MET A 118 -15.50 7.33 -0.43
CA MET A 118 -15.27 8.10 -1.66
C MET A 118 -13.81 8.55 -1.71
N PRO A 119 -13.14 8.51 -2.88
CA PRO A 119 -11.76 9.00 -3.00
C PRO A 119 -11.63 10.51 -2.74
N SER A 120 -12.68 11.28 -3.02
CA SER A 120 -12.76 12.74 -2.84
C SER A 120 -14.20 13.22 -3.05
N ASN A 121 -14.49 14.52 -2.89
CA ASN A 121 -15.83 15.07 -3.15
C ASN A 121 -16.17 15.17 -4.66
N GLY A 122 -15.17 15.46 -5.50
CA GLY A 122 -15.28 15.51 -6.96
C GLY A 122 -14.41 14.47 -7.67
N LYS A 123 -14.27 14.57 -9.00
CA LYS A 123 -13.48 13.63 -9.84
C LYS A 123 -12.27 14.26 -10.53
N SER A 124 -12.00 15.55 -10.33
CA SER A 124 -10.96 16.30 -11.03
C SER A 124 -9.73 16.64 -10.18
N SER A 125 -9.83 16.44 -8.87
CA SER A 125 -8.84 16.84 -7.87
C SER A 125 -7.56 16.00 -7.87
N ALA A 126 -6.51 16.52 -7.24
CA ALA A 126 -5.29 15.74 -7.00
C ALA A 126 -5.60 14.57 -6.05
N GLN A 127 -6.47 14.79 -5.06
CA GLN A 127 -6.97 13.76 -4.16
C GLN A 127 -7.66 12.62 -4.91
N TYR A 128 -8.63 12.92 -5.80
CA TYR A 128 -9.31 11.90 -6.59
C TYR A 128 -8.30 11.00 -7.32
N LYS A 129 -7.33 11.63 -7.99
CA LYS A 129 -6.30 10.92 -8.76
C LYS A 129 -5.42 10.07 -7.86
N LEU A 130 -4.94 10.60 -6.73
CA LEU A 130 -4.10 9.86 -5.79
C LEU A 130 -4.84 8.61 -5.28
N LEU A 131 -6.04 8.79 -4.73
CA LEU A 131 -6.76 7.70 -4.07
C LEU A 131 -7.21 6.64 -5.06
N THR A 132 -7.73 7.03 -6.23
CA THR A 132 -8.11 6.05 -7.26
C THR A 132 -6.90 5.31 -7.82
N HIS A 133 -5.75 5.98 -7.99
CA HIS A 133 -4.50 5.31 -8.38
C HIS A 133 -4.04 4.30 -7.32
N LEU A 134 -4.16 4.61 -6.02
CA LEU A 134 -3.84 3.66 -4.96
C LEU A 134 -4.77 2.44 -5.01
N TYR A 135 -6.08 2.63 -5.17
CA TYR A 135 -7.02 1.50 -5.28
C TYR A 135 -6.67 0.58 -6.46
N GLN A 136 -6.34 1.17 -7.61
CA GLN A 136 -6.00 0.45 -8.84
C GLN A 136 -4.66 -0.27 -8.74
N PHE A 137 -3.63 0.42 -8.23
CA PHE A 137 -2.30 -0.16 -8.08
C PHE A 137 -2.31 -1.35 -7.12
N PHE A 138 -2.90 -1.18 -5.92
CA PHE A 138 -3.05 -2.27 -4.96
C PHE A 138 -3.96 -3.37 -5.49
N GLY A 139 -4.98 -3.03 -6.26
CA GLY A 139 -5.81 -4.02 -6.95
C GLY A 139 -4.99 -4.97 -7.81
N LYS A 140 -4.09 -4.41 -8.63
CA LYS A 140 -3.20 -5.21 -9.45
C LYS A 140 -2.17 -5.98 -8.61
N LEU A 141 -1.53 -5.32 -7.64
CA LEU A 141 -0.50 -5.91 -6.80
C LEU A 141 -1.01 -7.10 -5.98
N LEU A 142 -2.24 -7.02 -5.46
CA LEU A 142 -2.89 -8.07 -4.67
C LEU A 142 -3.58 -9.13 -5.53
N GLY A 143 -3.52 -9.01 -6.86
CA GLY A 143 -3.99 -10.00 -7.82
C GLY A 143 -5.51 -10.05 -8.01
N CYS A 144 -6.21 -8.92 -7.89
CA CYS A 144 -7.65 -8.84 -8.14
C CYS A 144 -7.99 -9.31 -9.57
N SER A 145 -8.76 -10.39 -9.69
CA SER A 145 -9.05 -11.02 -10.99
C SER A 145 -9.88 -10.17 -11.95
N THR A 146 -10.64 -9.21 -11.44
CA THR A 146 -11.49 -8.32 -12.26
C THR A 146 -10.88 -6.93 -12.47
N TYR A 147 -9.62 -6.72 -12.04
CA TYR A 147 -8.88 -5.50 -12.31
C TYR A 147 -8.90 -5.16 -13.82
N GLY A 148 -9.23 -3.91 -14.13
CA GLY A 148 -9.33 -3.43 -15.50
C GLY A 148 -10.60 -3.84 -16.25
N THR A 149 -11.61 -4.36 -15.53
CA THR A 149 -12.91 -4.77 -16.07
C THR A 149 -14.05 -4.13 -15.28
N GLY A 150 -15.17 -3.87 -15.95
CA GLY A 150 -16.38 -3.34 -15.31
C GLY A 150 -16.11 -2.07 -14.49
N ASP A 151 -16.52 -2.11 -13.22
CA ASP A 151 -16.39 -1.02 -12.26
C ASP A 151 -15.00 -0.90 -11.62
N PHE A 152 -14.04 -1.74 -11.99
CA PHE A 152 -12.67 -1.70 -11.49
C PHE A 152 -11.72 -1.22 -12.59
N PRO A 153 -11.39 0.08 -12.67
CA PRO A 153 -10.52 0.61 -13.72
C PRO A 153 -9.09 0.08 -13.62
N ARG A 154 -8.36 0.14 -14.74
CA ARG A 154 -6.91 -0.10 -14.75
C ARG A 154 -6.18 1.07 -14.10
N TYR A 155 -5.05 0.77 -13.47
CA TYR A 155 -4.07 1.76 -13.05
C TYR A 155 -3.56 2.52 -14.27
N SER A 156 -3.67 3.84 -14.21
CA SER A 156 -3.24 4.76 -15.27
C SER A 156 -2.12 5.70 -14.83
N GLY A 157 -1.43 5.38 -13.74
CA GLY A 157 -0.30 6.18 -13.25
C GLY A 157 1.03 5.83 -13.91
N HIS A 158 2.10 6.36 -13.34
CA HIS A 158 3.47 6.18 -13.80
C HIS A 158 4.21 5.12 -12.96
N ASP A 159 5.46 4.83 -13.31
CA ASP A 159 6.33 3.99 -12.48
C ASP A 159 6.59 4.65 -11.11
N MET A 160 6.81 3.81 -10.09
CA MET A 160 6.89 4.29 -8.71
C MET A 160 8.15 5.12 -8.47
N ALA A 161 9.27 4.79 -9.11
CA ALA A 161 10.51 5.55 -8.96
C ALA A 161 10.31 7.00 -9.43
N SER A 162 9.72 7.22 -10.61
CA SER A 162 9.47 8.56 -11.13
C SER A 162 8.40 9.31 -10.35
N ALA A 163 7.36 8.62 -9.85
CA ALA A 163 6.31 9.23 -9.05
C ALA A 163 6.80 9.78 -7.71
N HIS A 164 7.77 9.10 -7.08
CA HIS A 164 8.26 9.40 -5.73
C HIS A 164 9.68 10.01 -5.70
N MET A 165 10.25 10.35 -6.86
CA MET A 165 11.67 10.76 -6.98
C MET A 165 12.09 12.00 -6.19
N PHE A 166 11.15 12.85 -5.75
CA PHE A 166 11.42 14.04 -4.95
C PHE A 166 10.96 13.92 -3.50
N MET A 167 10.65 12.70 -3.04
CA MET A 167 10.22 12.48 -1.66
C MET A 167 11.37 12.12 -0.71
N ASP A 168 12.47 11.57 -1.23
CA ASP A 168 13.63 11.13 -0.43
C ASP A 168 13.26 10.23 0.77
N LEU A 169 12.23 9.38 0.59
CA LEU A 169 11.69 8.58 1.69
C LEU A 169 12.76 7.65 2.28
N ASP A 170 12.87 7.69 3.60
CA ASP A 170 13.80 6.84 4.35
C ASP A 170 13.16 5.50 4.78
N PRO A 171 13.96 4.56 5.32
CA PRO A 171 13.44 3.25 5.72
C PRO A 171 12.34 3.32 6.78
N SER A 172 12.37 4.31 7.67
CA SER A 172 11.36 4.48 8.72
C SER A 172 10.03 4.95 8.15
N GLU A 173 10.07 5.87 7.19
CA GLU A 173 8.89 6.37 6.48
C GLU A 173 8.22 5.30 5.63
N LEU A 174 8.99 4.55 4.83
CA LEU A 174 8.46 3.42 4.07
C LEU A 174 7.98 2.29 4.99
N GLY A 175 8.74 2.01 6.06
CA GLY A 175 8.38 1.01 7.06
C GLY A 175 7.06 1.33 7.75
N TYR A 176 6.86 2.59 8.13
CA TYR A 176 5.60 3.07 8.71
C TYR A 176 4.43 2.91 7.72
N PHE A 177 4.62 3.28 6.45
CA PHE A 177 3.59 3.05 5.41
C PHE A 177 3.20 1.56 5.33
N ILE A 178 4.18 0.65 5.24
CA ILE A 178 3.94 -0.80 5.16
C ILE A 178 3.28 -1.32 6.45
N GLN A 179 3.66 -0.80 7.61
CA GLN A 179 3.02 -1.12 8.89
C GLN A 179 1.54 -0.73 8.88
N GLN A 180 1.19 0.47 8.41
CA GLN A 180 -0.21 0.90 8.32
C GLN A 180 -1.01 0.04 7.32
N VAL A 181 -0.39 -0.42 6.21
CA VAL A 181 -1.00 -1.42 5.30
C VAL A 181 -1.34 -2.72 6.05
N GLY A 182 -0.38 -3.24 6.83
CA GLY A 182 -0.59 -4.45 7.61
C GLY A 182 -1.69 -4.29 8.67
N LEU A 183 -1.63 -3.21 9.45
CA LEU A 183 -2.62 -2.90 10.49
C LEU A 183 -4.03 -2.71 9.90
N ALA A 184 -4.15 -2.03 8.76
CA ALA A 184 -5.41 -1.89 8.06
C ALA A 184 -5.97 -3.24 7.62
N ALA A 185 -5.15 -4.09 6.99
CA ALA A 185 -5.54 -5.42 6.55
C ALA A 185 -5.99 -6.30 7.73
N THR A 186 -5.21 -6.39 8.81
CA THR A 186 -5.60 -7.18 9.99
C THR A 186 -6.87 -6.64 10.65
N SER A 187 -7.14 -5.32 10.55
CA SER A 187 -8.35 -4.73 11.13
C SER A 187 -9.63 -5.24 10.44
N PHE A 188 -9.53 -5.68 9.19
CA PHE A 188 -10.58 -6.37 8.43
C PHE A 188 -10.56 -7.90 8.59
N GLY A 189 -9.63 -8.46 9.36
CA GLY A 189 -9.49 -9.89 9.55
C GLY A 189 -8.67 -10.61 8.49
N VAL A 190 -7.82 -9.90 7.74
CA VAL A 190 -6.78 -10.54 6.91
C VAL A 190 -5.82 -11.30 7.81
N SER A 191 -5.40 -12.49 7.36
CA SER A 191 -4.52 -13.38 8.11
C SER A 191 -3.13 -12.77 8.25
N THR A 192 -2.45 -13.06 9.36
CA THR A 192 -1.09 -12.56 9.59
C THR A 192 -0.14 -13.09 8.51
N GLU A 193 -0.33 -14.32 8.05
CA GLU A 193 0.48 -14.93 7.00
C GLU A 193 0.38 -14.15 5.68
N ASP A 194 -0.84 -13.81 5.25
CA ASP A 194 -1.04 -13.01 4.03
C ASP A 194 -0.50 -11.58 4.21
N VAL A 195 -0.69 -10.98 5.39
CA VAL A 195 -0.14 -9.65 5.69
C VAL A 195 1.38 -9.65 5.64
N THR A 196 2.03 -10.66 6.24
CA THR A 196 3.49 -10.81 6.19
C THR A 196 3.99 -11.01 4.77
N ALA A 197 3.30 -11.82 3.96
CA ALA A 197 3.65 -12.01 2.56
C ALA A 197 3.55 -10.70 1.75
N VAL A 198 2.47 -9.93 1.95
CA VAL A 198 2.29 -8.62 1.30
C VAL A 198 3.35 -7.61 1.76
N ALA A 199 3.63 -7.54 3.06
CA ALA A 199 4.66 -6.66 3.60
C ALA A 199 6.06 -7.00 3.04
N GLY A 200 6.39 -8.30 2.94
CA GLY A 200 7.62 -8.75 2.29
C GLY A 200 7.69 -8.38 0.81
N ALA A 201 6.57 -8.49 0.08
CA ALA A 201 6.50 -8.09 -1.32
C ALA A 201 6.67 -6.58 -1.51
N LEU A 202 6.03 -5.76 -0.66
CA LEU A 202 6.16 -4.30 -0.67
C LEU A 202 7.61 -3.88 -0.36
N ASN A 203 8.23 -4.46 0.66
CA ASN A 203 9.63 -4.19 0.99
C ASN A 203 10.57 -4.58 -0.14
N LYS A 204 10.37 -5.75 -0.76
CA LYS A 204 11.18 -6.17 -1.91
C LYS A 204 11.03 -5.23 -3.11
N LEU A 205 9.82 -4.71 -3.34
CA LEU A 205 9.53 -3.87 -4.49
C LEU A 205 9.98 -2.42 -4.30
N PHE A 206 9.88 -1.90 -3.07
CA PHE A 206 10.02 -0.47 -2.77
C PHE A 206 11.18 -0.13 -1.84
N GLY A 207 11.63 -1.07 -1.01
CA GLY A 207 12.52 -0.82 0.13
C GLY A 207 14.01 -0.90 -0.15
N HIS A 208 14.41 -1.25 -1.37
CA HIS A 208 15.82 -1.35 -1.75
C HIS A 208 16.21 -0.28 -2.75
N LYS A 209 17.21 0.51 -2.42
CA LYS A 209 17.72 1.56 -3.31
C LYS A 209 18.29 0.94 -4.59
N CYS A 210 18.00 1.57 -5.72
CA CYS A 210 18.48 1.16 -7.04
C CYS A 210 18.06 -0.24 -7.53
N SER A 211 16.95 -0.82 -7.04
CA SER A 211 16.50 -2.14 -7.49
C SER A 211 16.28 -2.22 -9.01
N PRO A 212 16.63 -3.34 -9.67
CA PRO A 212 16.36 -3.54 -11.09
C PRO A 212 14.90 -3.33 -11.48
N ALA A 213 14.69 -2.97 -12.75
CA ALA A 213 13.34 -2.83 -13.29
C ALA A 213 12.58 -4.17 -13.21
N THR A 214 11.35 -4.12 -12.71
CA THR A 214 10.46 -5.28 -12.54
C THR A 214 9.10 -4.99 -13.14
N GLN A 215 8.42 -6.05 -13.58
CA GLN A 215 7.08 -5.94 -14.14
C GLN A 215 6.06 -6.15 -13.03
N VAL A 216 5.41 -5.07 -12.59
CA VAL A 216 4.31 -5.10 -11.61
C VAL A 216 2.97 -5.05 -12.33
N ILE A 217 2.86 -4.14 -13.30
CA ILE A 217 1.67 -3.93 -14.13
C ILE A 217 2.06 -4.35 -15.55
N PRO A 218 1.54 -5.49 -16.07
CA PRO A 218 1.96 -6.04 -17.34
C PRO A 218 1.88 -5.04 -18.50
N GLU A 219 0.85 -4.21 -18.51
CA GLU A 219 0.59 -3.18 -19.51
C GLU A 219 1.67 -2.08 -19.54
N GLN A 220 2.43 -1.89 -18.47
CA GLN A 220 3.54 -0.93 -18.39
C GLN A 220 4.90 -1.57 -18.69
N GLY A 221 4.96 -2.89 -18.88
CA GLY A 221 6.23 -3.61 -19.02
C GLY A 221 7.06 -3.59 -17.73
N LYS A 222 8.39 -3.70 -17.86
CA LYS A 222 9.32 -3.58 -16.73
C LYS A 222 9.52 -2.11 -16.39
N THR A 223 9.29 -1.74 -15.14
CA THR A 223 9.43 -0.38 -14.63
C THR A 223 10.35 -0.33 -13.41
N LEU A 224 10.92 0.85 -13.13
CA LEU A 224 11.66 1.08 -11.90
C LEU A 224 10.68 1.36 -10.77
N ASN A 225 10.79 0.62 -9.68
CA ASN A 225 9.78 0.67 -8.62
C ASN A 225 10.30 1.10 -7.26
N SER A 226 11.61 1.13 -7.03
CA SER A 226 12.13 1.50 -5.71
C SER A 226 11.71 2.92 -5.30
N ILE A 227 11.13 3.03 -4.11
CA ILE A 227 10.66 4.27 -3.50
C ILE A 227 11.66 4.75 -2.43
N CYS A 228 12.21 3.82 -1.64
CA CYS A 228 13.27 4.10 -0.67
C CYS A 228 14.57 4.42 -1.44
N GLN A 229 14.85 5.71 -1.60
CA GLN A 229 16.05 6.20 -2.30
C GLN A 229 17.03 6.93 -1.37
N ASN A 230 16.61 7.20 -0.13
CA ASN A 230 17.42 7.84 0.91
C ASN A 230 18.76 7.13 1.12
N ALA A 231 19.75 7.86 1.63
CA ALA A 231 21.07 7.31 1.92
C ALA A 231 21.05 6.15 2.94
N LYS A 232 20.05 6.11 3.83
CA LYS A 232 19.84 5.02 4.79
C LYS A 232 19.25 3.75 4.16
N CYS A 233 18.65 3.84 2.97
CA CYS A 233 18.01 2.70 2.33
C CYS A 233 19.03 1.63 1.94
N PRO A 234 18.75 0.34 2.20
CA PRO A 234 19.65 -0.74 1.80
C PRO A 234 19.77 -0.77 0.27
N LEU A 235 21.00 -0.86 -0.22
CA LEU A 235 21.24 -1.04 -1.65
C LEU A 235 20.72 -2.42 -2.10
N ASP A 236 20.09 -2.48 -3.26
CA ASP A 236 19.71 -3.76 -3.86
C ASP A 236 20.97 -4.63 -4.12
N PRO A 237 20.92 -5.97 -3.96
CA PRO A 237 22.04 -6.85 -4.28
C PRO A 237 22.53 -6.77 -5.73
N MET A 238 21.68 -6.33 -6.66
CA MET A 238 22.00 -6.13 -8.08
C MET A 238 21.65 -4.69 -8.50
N PRO A 239 22.36 -3.67 -8.01
CA PRO A 239 21.91 -2.29 -8.13
C PRO A 239 22.07 -1.74 -9.56
N THR A 240 21.04 -1.06 -10.05
CA THR A 240 21.03 -0.38 -11.36
C THR A 240 20.84 1.13 -11.21
N CYS A 241 21.62 1.79 -10.34
CA CYS A 241 21.40 3.21 -9.97
C CYS A 241 21.38 4.17 -11.16
N ALA A 242 22.19 3.91 -12.20
CA ALA A 242 22.22 4.74 -13.41
C ALA A 242 20.90 4.78 -14.18
N ALA A 243 19.98 3.82 -13.95
CA ALA A 243 18.66 3.82 -14.56
C ALA A 243 17.66 4.72 -13.80
N TYR A 244 17.90 4.98 -12.51
CA TYR A 244 16.99 5.78 -11.69
C TYR A 244 17.11 7.28 -12.01
N PRO A 245 16.04 8.06 -11.78
CA PRO A 245 16.10 9.51 -11.87
C PRO A 245 17.30 10.07 -11.10
N SER A 246 17.99 11.06 -11.68
CA SER A 246 19.19 11.66 -11.09
C SER A 246 20.28 10.63 -10.72
N ASN A 247 20.37 9.52 -11.49
CA ASN A 247 21.31 8.41 -11.26
C ASN A 247 21.19 7.78 -9.87
N GLY A 248 19.99 7.73 -9.29
CA GLY A 248 19.73 7.22 -7.93
C GLY A 248 20.19 8.18 -6.83
N THR A 249 20.49 9.43 -7.19
CA THR A 249 20.75 10.51 -6.23
C THR A 249 19.45 11.22 -5.95
N VAL A 250 19.06 11.28 -4.69
CA VAL A 250 17.87 12.01 -4.24
C VAL A 250 18.26 13.22 -3.42
N LYS A 251 17.32 14.14 -3.32
CA LYS A 251 17.44 15.35 -2.50
C LYS A 251 16.22 15.43 -1.62
N GLU A 252 16.47 15.62 -0.33
CA GLU A 252 15.45 15.93 0.65
C GLU A 252 14.54 17.06 0.14
N PRO A 253 13.22 16.89 0.19
CA PRO A 253 12.29 17.91 -0.26
C PRO A 253 12.39 19.15 0.62
N MET A 254 12.43 20.32 -0.01
CA MET A 254 12.35 21.58 0.71
C MET A 254 10.93 21.82 1.20
N THR A 255 10.79 22.44 2.37
CA THR A 255 9.52 22.98 2.84
C THR A 255 9.11 24.18 1.99
N MET A 256 7.82 24.26 1.62
CA MET A 256 7.29 25.43 0.95
C MET A 256 7.36 26.62 1.92
N SER A 257 8.14 27.65 1.57
CA SER A 257 8.16 28.90 2.32
C SER A 257 6.82 29.63 2.15
N LYS A 258 6.04 29.73 3.23
CA LYS A 258 4.75 30.43 3.30
C LYS A 258 4.88 31.97 3.27
N ASN A 259 5.88 32.54 2.61
CA ASN A 259 6.08 34.00 2.58
C ASN A 259 5.10 34.75 1.65
N GLY A 260 3.95 34.15 1.35
CA GLY A 260 2.75 34.82 0.85
C GLY A 260 1.65 34.69 1.89
N THR A 261 1.37 35.78 2.60
CA THR A 261 0.27 35.92 3.56
C THR A 261 -1.06 35.39 3.01
N ALA A 262 -1.56 34.30 3.60
CA ALA A 262 -2.96 33.90 3.57
C ALA A 262 -3.35 33.36 4.95
N THR A 263 -3.93 34.25 5.75
CA THR A 263 -4.52 33.94 7.05
C THR A 263 -5.74 33.06 6.85
N MET A 264 -5.72 31.83 7.36
CA MET A 264 -6.93 31.02 7.54
C MET A 264 -7.13 30.73 9.04
N PRO A 265 -8.37 30.77 9.56
CA PRO A 265 -8.61 30.68 10.99
C PRO A 265 -8.43 29.24 11.48
N ALA A 266 -7.71 29.09 12.59
CA ALA A 266 -7.61 27.84 13.33
C ALA A 266 -8.94 27.53 14.02
N THR A 267 -9.52 26.36 13.74
CA THR A 267 -10.57 25.76 14.57
C THR A 267 -10.16 24.37 15.03
N GLY A 268 -9.78 24.29 16.31
CA GLY A 268 -10.01 23.17 17.24
C GLY A 268 -9.52 21.78 16.85
N MET A 269 -8.28 21.46 17.23
CA MET A 269 -7.79 20.08 17.33
C MET A 269 -8.04 19.58 18.77
N PRO A 270 -8.61 18.37 18.99
CA PRO A 270 -8.64 17.77 20.31
C PRO A 270 -7.31 17.06 20.61
N SER A 271 -6.85 17.18 21.86
CA SER A 271 -5.65 16.54 22.40
C SER A 271 -5.68 15.02 22.27
N PRO A 272 -4.54 14.35 22.00
CA PRO A 272 -4.44 12.91 22.07
C PRO A 272 -4.20 12.47 23.52
N THR A 273 -5.10 11.63 24.03
CA THR A 273 -4.83 10.72 25.15
C THR A 273 -3.85 9.64 24.69
N THR A 274 -2.74 9.53 25.40
CA THR A 274 -1.76 8.45 25.26
C THR A 274 -2.42 7.11 25.61
N SER A 275 -2.50 6.21 24.63
CA SER A 275 -2.75 4.79 24.87
C SER A 275 -1.63 4.01 24.19
N ALA A 276 -0.90 3.25 25.00
CA ALA A 276 0.16 2.37 24.54
C ALA A 276 -0.45 1.26 23.67
N GLY A 277 -0.23 1.35 22.36
CA GLY A 277 -0.51 0.26 21.42
C GLY A 277 0.57 -0.83 21.53
N PRO A 278 0.23 -2.10 21.26
CA PRO A 278 1.17 -3.21 21.37
C PRO A 278 2.31 -3.08 20.34
N GLN A 279 3.54 -3.25 20.82
CA GLN A 279 4.73 -3.41 19.99
C GLN A 279 4.60 -4.66 19.11
N PHE A 280 4.43 -4.47 17.81
CA PHE A 280 4.80 -5.49 16.83
C PHE A 280 6.32 -5.45 16.67
N SER A 281 7.01 -6.31 17.42
CA SER A 281 8.38 -6.69 17.11
C SER A 281 8.34 -7.60 15.89
N GLY A 282 8.50 -7.02 14.69
CA GLY A 282 8.83 -7.79 13.50
C GLY A 282 10.20 -8.43 13.73
N GLY A 283 10.21 -9.65 14.26
CA GLY A 283 11.42 -10.44 14.41
C GLY A 283 12.03 -10.65 13.03
N VAL A 284 13.14 -9.97 12.77
CA VAL A 284 14.05 -10.32 11.69
C VAL A 284 14.78 -11.59 12.12
N ASP A 285 14.09 -12.72 12.07
CA ASP A 285 14.77 -14.00 12.06
C ASP A 285 15.46 -14.12 10.71
N ARG A 286 16.79 -14.29 10.78
CA ARG A 286 17.64 -14.64 9.65
C ARG A 286 17.18 -16.00 9.09
N VAL A 287 16.18 -15.99 8.21
CA VAL A 287 15.80 -17.18 7.45
C VAL A 287 16.69 -17.24 6.22
N GLY A 288 17.69 -18.12 6.31
CA GLY A 288 18.48 -18.57 5.18
C GLY A 288 17.60 -19.18 4.09
N ALA A 289 18.16 -19.16 2.87
CA ALA A 289 17.68 -19.78 1.65
C ALA A 289 16.60 -20.88 1.79
N GLY A 290 15.43 -20.67 1.16
CA GLY A 290 14.49 -21.75 0.87
C GLY A 290 13.06 -21.32 0.55
N LEU A 291 12.65 -21.54 -0.71
CA LEU A 291 11.28 -21.79 -1.18
C LEU A 291 10.25 -20.63 -1.22
N GLY A 292 10.27 -19.95 -2.36
CA GLY A 292 9.12 -19.70 -3.25
C GLY A 292 7.73 -19.43 -2.65
N ALA A 293 7.38 -18.15 -2.52
CA ALA A 293 6.00 -17.69 -2.69
C ALA A 293 5.94 -16.83 -3.97
N ALA A 294 5.34 -17.41 -5.01
CA ALA A 294 5.11 -16.78 -6.29
C ALA A 294 4.04 -15.69 -6.14
N VAL A 295 4.48 -14.44 -6.00
CA VAL A 295 3.66 -13.31 -6.46
C VAL A 295 3.84 -13.28 -7.97
N GLY A 296 2.76 -13.59 -8.70
CA GLY A 296 2.75 -13.95 -10.11
C GLY A 296 3.60 -13.05 -11.01
N ALA A 297 4.75 -13.56 -11.42
CA ALA A 297 5.37 -13.28 -12.71
C ALA A 297 5.48 -14.62 -13.44
N LEU A 298 4.52 -14.88 -14.35
CA LEU A 298 4.64 -15.88 -15.39
C LEU A 298 5.82 -15.49 -16.29
N ALA A 299 6.96 -16.17 -16.14
CA ALA A 299 7.89 -16.47 -17.23
C ALA A 299 9.06 -17.31 -16.69
N PHE A 300 9.09 -18.61 -16.98
CA PHE A 300 10.22 -19.28 -17.63
C PHE A 300 9.87 -20.76 -17.86
N ALA A 301 9.44 -21.05 -19.09
CA ALA A 301 9.59 -22.37 -19.67
C ALA A 301 10.98 -22.41 -20.31
N ILE A 302 11.89 -23.22 -19.78
CA ILE A 302 12.96 -23.83 -20.57
C ILE A 302 12.88 -25.33 -20.27
N ALA A 303 12.27 -26.04 -21.21
CA ALA A 303 12.68 -27.38 -21.55
C ALA A 303 13.52 -27.23 -22.84
N LEU A 304 14.79 -27.63 -22.73
CA LEU A 304 15.86 -27.64 -23.74
C LEU A 304 16.43 -26.29 -24.17
#